data_AF-A0A9X1T110-F1
#
_entry.id   AF-A0A9X1T110-F1
#
_cell.length_a   1.000
_cell.length_b   1.000
_cell.length_c   1.000
_cell.angle_alpha   90.00
_cell.angle_beta   90.00
_cell.angle_gamma   90.00
#
_symmetry.space_group_name_H-M   'P 1'
#
loop_
_entity.id
_entity.type
_entity.pdbx_description
1 polymer ?
#
loop_
_entity_poly.entity_id
_entity_poly.type
_entity_poly.pdbx_seq_one_letter_code
_entity_poly.pdbx_strand_id
1 'polypeptide(L)' 'MQPIKEPREDDDYAERALDCREAIGAKVQQVTEAAMHAGWSQDEIKAAFIEIAEHWKTADHIM' A
#
# COMPACT_ATOMS: atom_id res chain seq x y z
N MET A 1 5.02 -14.38 -5.69
CA MET A 1 4.81 -13.20 -4.82
C MET A 1 5.35 -13.51 -3.44
N GLN A 2 6.19 -12.65 -2.87
CA GLN A 2 6.55 -12.79 -1.45
C GLN A 2 5.36 -12.37 -0.56
N PRO A 3 5.13 -13.06 0.57
CA PRO A 3 4.08 -12.70 1.51
C PRO A 3 4.38 -11.33 2.13
N ILE A 4 3.32 -10.59 2.50
CA ILE A 4 3.46 -9.40 3.34
C ILE A 4 3.82 -9.91 4.73
N LYS A 5 4.92 -9.41 5.28
CA LYS A 5 5.33 -9.76 6.65
C LYS A 5 4.26 -9.27 7.63
N GLU A 6 3.89 -10.12 8.58
CA GLU A 6 3.01 -9.71 9.68
C GLU A 6 3.70 -8.68 10.58
N PRO A 7 2.92 -7.79 11.23
CA PRO A 7 3.47 -6.90 12.26
C PRO A 7 4.21 -7.69 13.35
N ARG A 8 5.27 -7.11 13.92
CA ARG A 8 6.03 -7.76 14.99
C ARG A 8 5.21 -8.06 16.24
N GLU A 9 4.28 -7.16 16.57
CA GLU A 9 3.42 -7.19 17.74
C GLU A 9 2.01 -6.76 17.30
N ASP A 10 0.95 -7.19 18.00
CA ASP A 10 -0.43 -6.89 17.60
C ASP A 10 -0.77 -5.40 17.74
N ASP A 11 -0.16 -4.70 18.70
CA ASP A 11 -0.44 -3.31 19.06
C ASP A 11 0.70 -2.33 18.75
N ASP A 12 0.45 -1.04 19.01
CA ASP A 12 1.25 0.13 18.67
C ASP A 12 2.70 0.06 19.19
N TYR A 13 3.65 -0.17 18.29
CA TYR A 13 5.09 -0.01 18.56
C TYR A 13 5.63 1.14 17.72
N ALA A 14 6.68 1.81 18.21
CA ALA A 14 7.19 3.05 17.63
C ALA A 14 7.52 2.98 16.13
N GLU A 15 7.87 1.79 15.64
CA GLU A 15 8.26 1.53 14.25
C GLU A 15 7.15 0.90 13.42
N ARG A 16 5.93 0.71 13.96
CA ARG A 16 4.85 -0.02 13.29
C ARG A 16 4.48 0.55 11.92
N ALA A 17 4.49 1.88 11.80
CA ALA A 17 4.26 2.55 10.52
C ALA A 17 5.40 2.33 9.51
N LEU A 18 6.66 2.28 10.00
CA LEU A 18 7.83 1.97 9.18
C LEU A 18 7.79 0.52 8.70
N ASP A 19 7.59 -0.43 9.61
CA ASP A 19 7.48 -1.86 9.34
C ASP A 19 6.36 -2.16 8.35
N CYS A 20 5.19 -1.52 8.51
CA CYS A 20 4.08 -1.65 7.57
C CYS A 20 4.49 -1.18 6.16
N ARG A 21 5.13 -0.01 6.04
CA ARG A 21 5.59 0.53 4.75
C ARG A 21 6.61 -0.39 4.09
N GLU A 22 7.56 -0.93 4.84
CA GLU A 22 8.56 -1.87 4.32
C GLU A 22 7.92 -3.19 3.88
N ALA A 23 7.00 -3.72 4.69
CA ALA A 23 6.30 -4.97 4.41
C ALA A 23 5.45 -4.92 3.12
N ILE A 24 4.79 -3.78 2.85
CA ILE A 24 3.99 -3.60 1.63
C ILE A 24 4.80 -3.07 0.45
N GLY A 25 5.95 -2.42 0.69
CA GLY A 25 6.72 -1.71 -0.31
C GLY A 25 7.11 -2.56 -1.53
N ALA A 26 7.53 -3.81 -1.28
CA ALA A 26 7.87 -4.74 -2.35
C ALA A 26 6.69 -5.05 -3.29
N LYS A 27 5.46 -5.07 -2.76
CA LYS A 27 4.24 -5.26 -3.57
C LYS A 27 3.83 -3.99 -4.30
N VAL A 28 3.93 -2.84 -3.65
CA VAL A 28 3.67 -1.54 -4.29
C VAL A 28 4.61 -1.34 -5.48
N GLN A 29 5.88 -1.73 -5.34
CA GLN A 29 6.85 -1.70 -6.44
C GLN A 29 6.42 -2.61 -7.61
N GLN A 30 6.01 -3.85 -7.34
CA GLN A 30 5.54 -4.77 -8.39
C GLN A 30 4.32 -4.23 -9.14
N VAL A 31 3.37 -3.62 -8.42
CA VAL A 31 2.19 -2.99 -9.05
C VAL A 31 2.60 -1.79 -9.90
N THR A 32 3.53 -0.95 -9.39
CA THR A 32 4.07 0.20 -10.12
C THR A 32 4.75 -0.25 -11.41
N GLU A 33 5.62 -1.26 -11.36
CA GLU A 33 6.32 -1.81 -12.53
C GLU A 33 5.33 -2.35 -13.56
N ALA A 34 4.33 -3.12 -13.13
CA ALA A 34 3.30 -3.65 -14.02
C ALA A 34 2.47 -2.54 -14.69
N ALA A 35 2.12 -1.49 -13.95
CA ALA A 35 1.38 -0.35 -14.49
C ALA A 35 2.25 0.46 -15.47
N MET A 36 3.53 0.68 -15.16
CA MET A 36 4.47 1.32 -16.08
C MET A 36 4.63 0.50 -17.37
N HIS A 37 4.70 -0.83 -17.28
CA HIS A 37 4.73 -1.71 -18.46
C HIS A 37 3.46 -1.65 -19.31
N ALA A 38 2.30 -1.37 -18.69
CA ALA A 38 1.05 -1.14 -19.40
C ALA A 38 0.94 0.26 -20.02
N GLY A 39 1.92 1.14 -19.78
CA GLY A 39 1.99 2.49 -20.36
C GLY A 39 1.52 3.62 -19.45
N TRP A 40 1.21 3.34 -18.19
CA TRP A 40 0.82 4.38 -17.23
C TRP A 40 2.04 5.15 -16.73
N SER A 41 1.87 6.46 -16.53
CA SER A 41 2.90 7.30 -15.94
C SER A 41 3.00 7.10 -14.42
N GLN A 42 4.14 7.44 -13.83
CA GLN A 42 4.32 7.41 -12.38
C GLN A 42 3.35 8.34 -11.64
N ASP A 43 3.00 9.48 -12.24
CA ASP A 43 2.06 10.43 -11.64
C ASP A 43 0.63 9.86 -11.58
N GLU A 44 0.18 9.19 -12.65
CA GLU A 44 -1.12 8.49 -12.67
C GLU A 44 -1.16 7.35 -11.64
N ILE A 45 -0.09 6.56 -11.56
CA ILE A 45 0.01 5.46 -10.59
C ILE A 45 -0.05 6.00 -9.15
N LYS A 46 0.67 7.09 -8.88
CA LYS A 46 0.68 7.73 -7.56
C LYS A 46 -0.71 8.28 -7.20
N ALA A 47 -1.37 8.97 -8.14
CA ALA A 47 -2.72 9.49 -7.93
C ALA A 47 -3.71 8.35 -7.63
N ALA A 48 -3.65 7.26 -8.39
CA ALA A 48 -4.49 6.09 -8.17
C ALA A 48 -4.27 5.44 -6.80
N PHE A 49 -3.01 5.31 -6.34
CA PHE A 49 -2.75 4.79 -4.99
C PHE A 49 -3.34 5.66 -3.88
N ILE A 50 -3.27 6.98 -4.02
CA ILE A 50 -3.86 7.92 -3.06
C ILE A 50 -5.38 7.77 -3.04
N GLU A 51 -6.02 7.79 -4.22
CA GLU A 51 -7.47 7.66 -4.35
C GLU A 51 -7.98 6.33 -3.75
N ILE A 52 -7.32 5.20 -4.04
CA ILE A 52 -7.65 3.89 -3.45
C ILE A 52 -7.56 3.93 -1.92
N ALA A 53 -6.48 4.50 -1.37
CA ALA A 53 -6.28 4.58 0.07
C ALA A 53 -7.31 5.50 0.76
N GLU A 54 -7.71 6.60 0.11
CA GLU A 54 -8.76 7.50 0.59
C GLU A 54 -10.13 6.82 0.60
N HIS A 55 -10.42 5.98 -0.40
CA HIS A 55 -11.66 5.19 -0.46
C HIS A 55 -11.79 4.16 0.67
N TRP A 56 -10.68 3.67 1.24
CA TRP A 56 -10.76 2.73 2.38
C TRP A 56 -11.42 3.35 3.60
N LYS A 57 -11.25 4.66 3.83
CA LYS A 57 -11.92 5.37 4.94
C LYS A 57 -13.44 5.43 4.78
N THR A 58 -13.96 5.34 3.56
CA THR A 58 -15.40 5.45 3.31
C THR A 58 -16.16 4.14 3.52
N ALA A 59 -15.47 3.00 3.44
CA ALA A 59 -16.08 1.69 3.66
C ALA A 59 -16.34 1.36 5.13
N ASP A 60 -15.67 2.05 6.07
CA ASP A 60 -15.82 1.85 7.52
C ASP A 60 -16.96 2.66 8.16
N HIS A 61 -17.77 3.40 7.39
CA HIS A 61 -18.92 4.16 7.91
C HIS A 61 -20.30 3.48 7.70
N ILE A 62 -20.31 2.14 7.65
CA ILE A 62 -21.54 1.35 7.83
C ILE A 62 -21.33 0.40 9.02
N MET A 63 -21.45 0.94 10.23
CA MET A 63 -22.00 0.26 11.41
C MET A 63 -22.59 1.29 12.37
#